data_AF-A0A1A8NDN1-F1
#
_entry.id   AF-A0A1A8NDN1-F1
#
_cell.length_a   1.000
_cell.length_b   1.000
_cell.length_c   1.000
_cell.angle_alpha   90.00
_cell.angle_beta   90.00
_cell.angle_gamma   90.00
#
_symmetry.space_group_name_H-M   'P 1'
#
loop_
_entity.id
_entity.type
_entity.pdbx_description
1 polymer ?
#
loop_
_entity_poly.entity_id
_entity_poly.type
_entity_poly.pdbx_seq_one_letter_code
_entity_poly.pdbx_strand_id
1 'polypeptide(L)'
;NELLYIFAAELCRSIHLTYMKEVEVKGVRAYRFAPPADVLMSLNNAVACTPEKCLGTGVLKVGVCREGLPIVMSFPHFYQADKAYIDTVDGLKPQKEYHET
;
A
#
# COMPACT_ATOMS: atom_id res chain seq x y z
N ASN A 1 4.02 -14.03 15.74
CA ASN A 1 4.16 -13.09 14.60
C ASN A 1 3.62 -11.76 15.07
N GLU A 2 4.50 -10.79 15.35
CA GLU A 2 4.09 -9.45 15.79
C GLU A 2 3.90 -8.53 14.59
N LEU A 3 2.85 -7.71 14.62
CA LEU A 3 2.59 -6.65 13.64
C LEU A 3 3.12 -5.33 14.19
N LEU A 4 3.81 -4.55 13.36
CA LEU A 4 4.20 -3.18 13.71
C LEU A 4 3.19 -2.20 13.12
N TYR A 5 2.51 -1.44 13.96
CA TYR A 5 1.57 -0.42 13.52
C TYR A 5 2.25 0.95 13.45
N ILE A 6 2.01 1.66 12.35
CA ILE A 6 2.46 3.03 12.15
C ILE A 6 1.29 3.91 11.72
N PHE A 7 1.30 5.19 12.09
CA PHE A 7 0.39 6.18 11.52
C PHE A 7 1.05 6.81 10.28
N ALA A 8 0.50 6.51 9.10
CA ALA A 8 0.97 7.09 7.85
C ALA A 8 0.14 8.35 7.54
N ALA A 9 0.65 9.52 7.94
CA ALA A 9 -0.06 10.80 7.77
C ALA A 9 -0.51 11.04 6.32
N GLU A 10 0.32 10.65 5.35
CA GLU A 10 -0.01 10.79 3.92
C GLU A 10 -1.21 9.93 3.48
N LEU A 11 -1.41 8.77 4.12
CA LEU A 11 -2.54 7.88 3.90
C LEU A 11 -3.73 8.18 4.81
N CYS A 12 -3.55 9.11 5.76
CA CYS A 12 -4.56 9.53 6.74
C CYS A 12 -5.13 8.40 7.60
N ARG A 13 -4.35 7.34 7.81
CA ARG A 13 -4.73 6.20 8.66
C ARG A 13 -3.50 5.48 9.17
N SER A 14 -3.73 4.64 10.18
CA SER A 14 -2.73 3.66 10.60
C SER A 14 -2.68 2.49 9.62
N ILE A 15 -1.48 1.95 9.42
CA ILE A 15 -1.22 0.73 8.65
C ILE A 15 -0.34 -0.21 9.48
N HIS A 16 -0.35 -1.49 9.14
CA HIS A 16 0.55 -2.49 9.74
C HIS A 16 1.68 -2.86 8.79
N LEU A 17 2.81 -3.24 9.37
CA LEU A 17 3.96 -3.82 8.71
C LEU A 17 4.18 -5.24 9.22
N THR A 18 4.56 -6.15 8.33
CA THR A 18 4.88 -7.54 8.66
C THR A 18 6.37 -7.79 8.55
N TYR A 19 6.88 -8.66 9.41
CA TYR A 19 8.26 -9.12 9.34
C TYR A 19 8.50 -9.84 8.00
N MET A 20 9.60 -9.49 7.34
CA MET A 20 10.02 -10.09 6.08
C MET A 20 11.21 -11.02 6.28
N LYS A 21 12.30 -10.50 6.87
CA LYS A 21 13.56 -11.24 7.08
C LYS A 21 14.52 -10.49 8.01
N GLU A 22 15.51 -11.18 8.55
CA GLU A 22 16.69 -10.55 9.15
C GLU A 22 17.59 -9.98 8.04
N VAL A 23 18.25 -8.87 8.36
CA VAL A 23 19.22 -8.19 7.49
C VAL A 23 20.37 -7.66 8.32
N GLU A 24 21.51 -7.41 7.68
CA GLU A 24 22.61 -6.68 8.28
C GLU A 24 22.77 -5.34 7.57
N VAL A 25 22.76 -4.24 8.34
CA VAL A 25 22.95 -2.88 7.82
C VAL A 25 24.14 -2.27 8.54
N LYS A 26 25.24 -2.08 7.82
CA LYS A 26 26.48 -1.48 8.35
C LYS A 26 27.00 -2.22 9.61
N GLY A 27 26.98 -3.55 9.61
CA GLY A 27 27.43 -4.39 10.73
C GLY A 27 26.40 -4.54 11.87
N VAL A 28 25.21 -3.94 11.75
CA VAL A 28 24.14 -4.05 12.75
C VAL A 28 23.06 -5.00 12.24
N ARG A 29 22.77 -6.06 13.02
CA ARG A 29 21.63 -6.96 12.74
C ARG A 29 20.32 -6.24 12.98
N ALA A 30 19.41 -6.33 12.01
CA ALA A 30 18.11 -5.70 12.04
C ALA A 30 17.04 -6.61 11.42
N TYR A 31 15.78 -6.28 11.66
CA TYR A 31 14.64 -6.93 11.03
C TYR A 31 14.05 -6.03 9.95
N ARG A 32 13.85 -6.57 8.75
CA ARG A 32 13.14 -5.88 7.68
C ARG A 32 11.63 -6.09 7.87
N PHE A 33 10.91 -4.99 7.93
CA PHE A 33 9.45 -4.94 7.93
C PHE A 33 8.98 -4.18 6.69
N ALA A 34 7.86 -4.61 6.12
CA ALA A 34 7.26 -3.96 4.95
C ALA A 34 5.73 -4.07 5.02
N PRO A 35 4.98 -3.14 4.40
CA PRO A 35 3.53 -3.24 4.34
C PRO A 35 3.13 -4.43 3.44
N PRO A 36 2.35 -5.39 3.96
CA PRO A 36 1.76 -6.44 3.15
C PRO A 36 0.69 -5.89 2.18
N ALA A 37 0.35 -6.67 1.15
CA ALA A 37 -0.60 -6.27 0.11
C ALA A 37 -1.99 -5.92 0.68
N ASP A 38 -2.37 -6.50 1.81
CA ASP A 38 -3.66 -6.27 2.45
C ASP A 38 -3.82 -4.86 3.05
N VAL A 39 -2.70 -4.11 3.19
CA VAL A 39 -2.74 -2.70 3.61
C VAL A 39 -3.53 -1.87 2.61
N LEU A 40 -3.32 -2.02 1.30
CA LEU A 40 -4.06 -1.29 0.26
C LEU A 40 -5.16 -2.13 -0.41
N MET A 41 -5.50 -3.30 0.14
CA MET A 41 -6.62 -4.11 -0.35
C MET A 41 -7.97 -3.52 0.06
N SER A 42 -8.92 -3.62 -0.87
CA SER A 42 -10.30 -3.17 -0.69
C SER A 42 -11.05 -3.89 0.45
N LEU A 43 -10.61 -5.11 0.81
CA LEU A 43 -11.30 -6.00 1.76
C LEU A 43 -11.07 -5.65 3.23
N ASN A 44 -9.95 -4.98 3.58
CA ASN A 44 -9.69 -4.55 4.96
C ASN A 44 -10.43 -3.27 5.36
N ASN A 45 -11.27 -2.72 4.46
CA ASN A 45 -12.13 -1.54 4.70
C ASN A 45 -13.63 -1.91 4.58
N ALA A 46 -13.99 -3.15 4.94
CA ALA A 46 -15.27 -3.82 4.66
C ALA A 46 -16.57 -3.11 5.12
N VAL A 47 -16.50 -1.98 5.84
CA VAL A 47 -17.71 -1.27 6.28
C VAL A 47 -18.21 -0.25 5.24
N ALA A 48 -17.40 0.13 4.23
CA ALA A 48 -17.73 1.23 3.31
C ALA A 48 -17.57 0.93 1.81
N CYS A 49 -17.37 -0.33 1.44
CA CYS A 49 -17.03 -0.71 0.07
C CYS A 49 -18.27 -1.08 -0.77
N THR A 50 -18.86 -0.11 -1.45
CA THR A 50 -19.80 -0.35 -2.56
C THR A 50 -19.06 -0.23 -3.90
N PRO A 51 -19.59 -0.77 -5.01
CA PRO A 51 -18.97 -0.66 -6.34
C PRO A 51 -18.66 0.78 -6.77
N GLU A 52 -19.43 1.76 -6.28
CA GLU A 52 -19.20 3.20 -6.53
C GLU A 52 -18.13 3.83 -5.62
N LYS A 53 -17.82 3.18 -4.48
CA LYS A 53 -16.94 3.74 -3.43
C LYS A 53 -15.55 3.11 -3.41
N CYS A 54 -15.42 1.89 -3.93
CA CYS A 54 -14.14 1.19 -3.99
C CYS A 54 -13.56 1.17 -5.39
N LEU A 55 -12.29 1.55 -5.48
CA LEU A 55 -11.56 1.59 -6.73
C LEU A 55 -10.97 0.22 -7.10
N GLY A 56 -10.85 -0.72 -6.15
CA GLY A 56 -10.24 -2.03 -6.37
C GLY A 56 -9.07 -2.26 -5.42
N THR A 57 -8.28 -3.30 -5.68
CA THR A 57 -7.13 -3.66 -4.84
C THR A 57 -5.89 -2.86 -5.21
N GLY A 58 -5.13 -2.46 -4.18
CA GLY A 58 -3.81 -1.82 -4.28
C GLY A 58 -3.85 -0.31 -4.46
N VAL A 59 -5.02 0.30 -4.24
CA VAL A 59 -5.18 1.76 -4.25
C VAL A 59 -6.00 2.24 -3.06
N LEU A 60 -5.79 3.48 -2.64
CA LEU A 60 -6.51 4.12 -1.55
C LEU A 60 -6.94 5.54 -1.94
N LYS A 61 -8.24 5.83 -1.85
CA LYS A 61 -8.74 7.19 -1.97
C LYS A 61 -8.44 7.98 -0.70
N VAL A 62 -7.70 9.07 -0.82
CA VAL A 62 -7.32 9.94 0.31
C VAL A 62 -8.00 11.32 0.27
N GLY A 63 -8.93 11.54 -0.66
CA GLY A 63 -9.66 12.81 -0.77
C GLY A 63 -10.39 13.23 0.52
N VAL A 64 -10.81 12.27 1.35
CA VAL A 64 -11.49 12.54 2.64
C VAL A 64 -10.66 13.37 3.63
N CYS A 65 -9.33 13.34 3.51
CA CYS A 65 -8.41 14.12 4.34
C CYS A 65 -7.58 15.13 3.54
N ARG A 66 -7.88 15.28 2.23
CA ARG A 66 -7.21 16.19 1.31
C ARG A 66 -8.23 17.11 0.66
N GLU A 67 -9.07 17.73 1.49
CA GLU A 67 -10.04 18.77 1.08
C GLU A 67 -10.98 18.34 -0.06
N GLY A 68 -11.30 17.04 -0.14
CA GLY A 68 -12.18 16.49 -1.18
C GLY A 68 -11.51 16.31 -2.55
N LEU A 69 -10.21 16.60 -2.69
CA LEU A 69 -9.50 16.42 -3.96
C LEU A 69 -9.51 14.95 -4.42
N PRO A 70 -9.57 14.68 -5.73
CA PRO A 70 -9.65 13.32 -6.28
C PRO A 70 -8.29 12.60 -6.28
N ILE A 71 -7.62 12.56 -5.12
CA ILE A 71 -6.29 11.95 -4.96
C ILE A 71 -6.42 10.47 -4.57
N VAL A 72 -5.68 9.63 -5.28
CA VAL A 72 -5.58 8.18 -5.06
C VAL A 72 -4.13 7.80 -4.86
N MET A 73 -3.83 7.12 -3.76
CA MET A 73 -2.51 6.61 -3.42
C MET A 73 -2.37 5.15 -3.85
N SER A 74 -1.18 4.76 -4.29
CA SER A 74 -0.79 3.38 -4.64
C SER A 74 0.69 3.16 -4.32
N PHE A 75 1.16 1.91 -4.40
CA PHE A 75 2.61 1.68 -4.48
C PHE A 75 3.14 2.04 -5.88
N PRO A 76 4.43 2.36 -6.01
CA PRO A 76 5.02 2.71 -7.30
C PRO A 76 4.74 1.66 -8.39
N HIS A 77 4.43 2.15 -9.59
CA HIS A 77 4.05 1.31 -10.74
C HIS A 77 2.86 0.37 -10.46
N PHE A 78 1.97 0.74 -9.53
CA PHE A 78 0.85 -0.09 -9.09
C PHE A 78 1.28 -1.47 -8.59
N TYR A 79 2.46 -1.55 -7.96
CA TYR A 79 2.89 -2.76 -7.28
C TYR A 79 1.84 -3.20 -6.24
N GLN A 80 1.54 -4.51 -6.19
CA GLN A 80 0.46 -5.09 -5.37
C GLN A 80 -0.98 -4.61 -5.69
N ALA A 81 -1.20 -3.94 -6.81
CA ALA A 81 -2.54 -3.58 -7.28
C ALA A 81 -3.07 -4.50 -8.37
N ASP A 82 -4.37 -4.36 -8.65
CA ASP A 82 -5.02 -5.10 -9.72
C ASP A 82 -4.39 -4.80 -11.09
N LYS A 83 -4.28 -5.84 -11.92
CA LYS A 83 -3.67 -5.76 -13.26
C LYS A 83 -4.35 -4.72 -14.17
N ALA A 84 -5.64 -4.44 -13.96
CA ALA A 84 -6.36 -3.39 -14.66
C ALA A 84 -5.69 -2.00 -14.54
N TYR A 85 -5.03 -1.70 -13.42
CA TYR A 85 -4.28 -0.43 -13.27
C TYR A 85 -2.99 -0.43 -14.08
N ILE A 86 -2.32 -1.58 -14.15
CA ILE A 86 -1.06 -1.73 -14.86
C ILE A 86 -1.29 -1.66 -16.37
N ASP A 87 -2.39 -2.25 -16.85
CA ASP A 87 -2.69 -2.37 -18.27
C ASP A 87 -3.29 -1.09 -18.88
N THR A 88 -3.70 -0.13 -18.05
CA THR A 88 -4.31 1.13 -18.51
C THR A 88 -3.32 2.26 -18.73
N VAL A 89 -2.07 2.11 -18.28
CA VAL A 89 -1.03 3.13 -18.44
C VAL A 89 0.24 2.51 -19.02
N ASP A 90 0.68 3.04 -20.15
CA ASP A 90 1.89 2.58 -20.81
C ASP A 90 3.16 2.85 -19.97
N GLY A 91 4.08 1.88 -19.97
CA GLY A 91 5.37 1.99 -19.30
C GLY A 91 5.40 1.52 -17.84
N LEU A 92 4.25 1.13 -17.27
CA LEU A 92 4.21 0.56 -15.93
C LEU A 92 4.88 -0.81 -15.88
N LYS A 93 5.76 -0.99 -14.89
CA LYS A 93 6.56 -2.19 -14.67
C LYS A 93 6.68 -2.46 -13.18
N PRO A 94 5.66 -3.03 -12.52
CA PRO A 94 5.73 -3.33 -11.09
C PRO A 94 6.82 -4.37 -10.81
N GLN A 95 7.77 -4.02 -9.94
CA GLN A 95 8.87 -4.89 -9.55
C GLN A 95 9.08 -4.77 -8.05
N LYS A 96 9.01 -5.89 -7.33
CA LYS A 96 9.10 -5.90 -5.87
C LYS A 96 10.37 -5.21 -5.36
N GLU A 97 11.51 -5.51 -5.96
CA GLU A 97 12.82 -4.96 -5.54
C GLU A 97 12.88 -3.42 -5.61
N TYR A 98 12.15 -2.82 -6.55
CA TYR A 98 12.16 -1.36 -6.74
C TYR A 98 10.96 -0.65 -6.10
N HIS A 99 9.85 -1.36 -5.90
CA HIS A 99 8.56 -0.74 -5.58
C HIS A 99 7.92 -1.22 -4.28
N GLU A 100 8.57 -2.12 -3.53
CA GLU A 100 8.22 -2.37 -2.14
C GLU A 100 8.71 -1.23 -1.23
N THR A 101 8.06 -1.05 -0.08
CA THR A 101 8.45 -0.10 0.98
C THR A 101 9.17 -0.84 2.10
#